data_AF-A0A9D6JLB1-F1
#
_entry.id   AF-A0A9D6JLB1-F1
#
_cell.length_a   1.000
_cell.length_b   1.000
_cell.length_c   1.000
_cell.angle_alpha   90.00
_cell.angle_beta   90.00
_cell.angle_gamma   90.00
#
_symmetry.space_group_name_H-M   'P 1'
#
loop_
_entity.id
_entity.type
_entity.pdbx_description
1 polymer ?
#
loop_
_entity_poly.entity_id
_entity_poly.type
_entity_poly.pdbx_seq_one_letter_code
_entity_poly.pdbx_strand_id
1 'polypeptide(L)'
;MYISQMIKLYLSLCFSILVSLVVLPVAYATTPDGSTPANEGVCDSLKTATNGLYGLCVAYCKAQDLDMFDKEPPSIKILENYRKKMQVGDPDMPCVKCVMQSELDDMVSDGIASCNRLITNRISITDNDNLNFAEVDKTPGRERCRFVDVNTTPMTVRSHVIANDKDLTVTASERAQMYFDAIDATCLSIGK
;
A
#
# COMPACT_ATOMS: atom_id res chain seq x y z
N MET A 1 15.00 -59.37 -27.67
CA MET A 1 16.04 -58.33 -27.51
C MET A 1 15.64 -56.94 -28.05
N TYR A 2 14.66 -56.82 -28.96
CA TYR A 2 14.23 -55.53 -29.53
C TYR A 2 13.38 -54.63 -28.60
N ILE A 3 12.62 -55.21 -27.67
CA ILE A 3 11.71 -54.46 -26.79
C ILE A 3 12.48 -53.52 -25.83
N SER A 4 13.66 -53.94 -25.34
CA SER A 4 14.48 -53.13 -24.43
C SER A 4 15.12 -51.92 -25.13
N GLN A 5 15.39 -52.01 -26.44
CA GLN A 5 15.94 -50.91 -27.24
C GLN A 5 14.87 -49.84 -27.51
N MET A 6 13.62 -50.25 -27.78
CA MET A 6 12.50 -49.34 -28.05
C MET A 6 12.12 -48.48 -26.83
N ILE A 7 12.15 -49.05 -25.62
CA ILE A 7 11.80 -48.32 -24.38
C ILE A 7 12.82 -47.21 -24.07
N LYS A 8 14.11 -47.45 -24.32
CA LYS A 8 15.17 -46.45 -24.11
C LYS A 8 15.04 -45.27 -25.08
N LEU A 9 14.63 -45.52 -26.32
CA LEU A 9 14.40 -44.47 -27.31
C LEU A 9 13.23 -43.57 -26.91
N TYR A 10 12.13 -44.17 -26.44
CA TYR A 10 10.94 -43.44 -26.01
C TYR A 10 11.21 -42.58 -24.76
N LEU A 11 11.91 -43.13 -23.77
CA LEU A 11 12.28 -42.38 -22.56
C LEU A 11 13.21 -41.20 -22.88
N SER A 12 14.18 -41.39 -23.78
CA SER A 12 15.06 -40.30 -24.22
C SER A 12 14.30 -39.21 -24.96
N LEU A 13 13.36 -39.56 -25.84
CA LEU A 13 12.58 -38.59 -26.61
C LEU A 13 11.65 -37.76 -25.70
N CYS A 14 10.99 -38.41 -24.73
CA CYS A 14 10.13 -37.73 -23.76
C CYS A 14 10.92 -36.76 -22.87
N PHE A 15 12.14 -37.13 -22.47
CA PHE A 15 12.99 -36.25 -21.64
C PHE A 15 13.41 -34.99 -22.41
N SER A 16 13.75 -35.12 -23.69
CA SER A 16 14.09 -33.98 -24.55
C SER A 16 12.93 -32.99 -24.75
N ILE A 17 11.70 -33.51 -24.88
CA ILE A 17 10.50 -32.67 -25.05
C ILE A 17 10.18 -31.90 -23.75
N LEU A 18 10.34 -32.53 -22.59
CA LEU A 18 10.10 -31.90 -21.29
C LEU A 18 11.10 -30.78 -20.96
N VAL A 19 12.38 -30.94 -21.32
CA VAL A 19 13.41 -29.91 -21.08
C VAL A 19 13.19 -28.66 -21.95
N SER A 20 12.57 -28.81 -23.12
CA SER A 20 12.34 -27.70 -24.05
C SER A 20 11.21 -26.75 -23.63
N LEU A 21 10.36 -27.15 -22.68
CA LEU A 21 9.15 -26.41 -22.30
C LEU A 21 9.36 -25.37 -21.18
N VAL A 22 10.56 -25.24 -20.62
CA VAL A 22 10.83 -24.40 -19.43
C VAL A 22 11.34 -22.98 -19.78
N VAL A 23 11.51 -22.64 -21.06
CA VAL A 23 12.05 -21.33 -21.48
C VAL A 23 10.99 -20.44 -22.12
N LEU A 24 9.79 -20.38 -21.55
CA LEU A 24 8.82 -19.36 -21.94
C LEU A 24 9.18 -18.04 -21.25
N PRO A 25 9.42 -16.95 -22.00
CA PRO A 25 9.63 -15.64 -21.41
C PRO A 25 8.36 -15.24 -20.66
N VAL A 26 8.51 -14.90 -19.39
CA VAL A 26 7.47 -14.23 -18.59
C VAL A 26 7.05 -12.97 -19.33
N ALA A 27 5.84 -12.98 -19.89
CA ALA A 27 5.28 -11.84 -20.61
C ALA A 27 5.04 -10.71 -19.61
N TYR A 28 5.90 -9.70 -19.66
CA TYR A 28 5.70 -8.43 -18.97
C TYR A 28 4.58 -7.68 -19.71
N ALA A 29 3.39 -7.63 -19.11
CA ALA A 29 2.28 -6.85 -19.63
C ALA A 29 2.60 -5.34 -19.49
N THR A 30 2.87 -4.68 -20.61
CA THR A 30 3.08 -3.23 -20.73
C THR A 30 1.79 -2.55 -21.18
N THR A 31 1.53 -1.32 -20.71
CA THR A 31 0.43 -0.48 -21.23
C THR A 31 0.85 0.26 -22.51
N PRO A 32 -0.10 0.82 -23.29
CA PRO A 32 0.18 1.48 -24.57
C PRO A 32 1.16 2.66 -24.50
N ASP A 33 1.38 3.23 -23.32
CA ASP A 33 2.34 4.29 -23.03
C ASP A 33 3.76 3.77 -22.70
N GLY A 34 3.97 2.45 -22.72
CA GLY A 34 5.26 1.83 -22.38
C GLY A 34 5.54 1.77 -20.88
N SER A 35 4.65 2.32 -20.06
CA SER A 35 4.65 2.18 -18.61
C SER A 35 4.12 0.80 -18.23
N THR A 36 4.43 0.35 -17.03
CA THR A 36 3.69 -0.74 -16.41
C THR A 36 2.37 -0.16 -15.86
N PRO A 37 1.23 -0.87 -15.97
CA PRO A 37 -0.10 -0.35 -15.64
C PRO A 37 -0.33 0.09 -14.19
N ALA A 38 0.66 0.07 -13.31
CA ALA A 38 0.49 0.37 -11.89
C ALA A 38 1.37 1.54 -11.48
N ASN A 39 0.95 2.22 -10.42
CA ASN A 39 1.65 3.30 -9.72
C ASN A 39 2.97 2.80 -9.06
N GLU A 40 3.84 2.14 -9.83
CA GLU A 40 5.08 1.49 -9.41
C GLU A 40 6.06 2.48 -8.81
N GLY A 41 5.99 3.74 -9.26
CA GLY A 41 6.77 4.86 -8.72
C GLY A 41 6.58 5.07 -7.21
N VAL A 42 5.40 4.77 -6.65
CA VAL A 42 5.15 4.88 -5.20
C VAL A 42 5.98 3.88 -4.40
N CYS A 43 6.34 2.75 -5.01
CA CYS A 43 7.16 1.71 -4.41
C CYS A 43 8.66 1.85 -4.73
N ASP A 44 9.10 2.85 -5.50
CA ASP A 44 10.48 2.93 -5.99
C ASP A 44 11.54 3.03 -4.90
N SER A 45 11.20 3.66 -3.76
CA SER A 45 12.06 3.73 -2.58
C SER A 45 12.41 2.34 -2.02
N LEU A 46 11.61 1.32 -2.34
CA LEU A 46 11.81 -0.07 -1.91
C LEU A 46 12.67 -0.90 -2.87
N LYS A 47 13.06 -0.36 -4.03
CA LYS A 47 13.94 -1.08 -4.98
C LYS A 47 15.31 -1.41 -4.37
N THR A 48 15.76 -0.62 -3.40
CA THR A 48 17.01 -0.83 -2.66
C THR A 48 16.81 -1.41 -1.25
N ALA A 49 15.55 -1.62 -0.84
CA ALA A 49 15.21 -2.19 0.47
C ALA A 49 15.34 -3.73 0.47
N THR A 50 14.91 -4.40 1.53
CA THR A 50 14.91 -5.86 1.60
C THR A 50 14.24 -6.51 0.39
N ASN A 51 14.92 -7.48 -0.21
CA ASN A 51 14.46 -8.19 -1.41
C ASN A 51 13.04 -8.76 -1.22
N GLY A 52 12.15 -8.34 -2.12
CA GLY A 52 10.74 -8.76 -2.14
C GLY A 52 9.77 -7.78 -1.49
N LEU A 53 10.23 -6.77 -0.73
CA LEU A 53 9.36 -5.70 -0.24
C LEU A 53 8.78 -4.88 -1.40
N TYR A 54 9.59 -4.56 -2.41
CA TYR A 54 9.12 -3.90 -3.63
C TYR A 54 7.95 -4.63 -4.29
N GLY A 55 8.07 -5.96 -4.48
CA GLY A 55 7.01 -6.75 -5.11
C GLY A 55 5.72 -6.81 -4.28
N LEU A 56 5.85 -6.85 -2.95
CA LEU A 56 4.70 -6.81 -2.03
C LEU A 56 4.05 -5.43 -2.01
N CYS A 57 4.84 -4.36 -2.08
CA CYS A 57 4.35 -3.01 -2.25
C CYS A 57 3.57 -2.87 -3.54
N VAL A 58 4.16 -3.21 -4.68
CA VAL A 58 3.47 -3.12 -5.98
C VAL A 58 2.17 -3.93 -5.96
N ALA A 59 2.18 -5.14 -5.41
CA ALA A 59 0.98 -5.96 -5.31
C ALA A 59 -0.11 -5.34 -4.42
N TYR A 60 0.27 -4.80 -3.26
CA TYR A 60 -0.68 -4.17 -2.34
C TYR A 60 -1.21 -2.86 -2.91
N CYS A 61 -0.33 -1.99 -3.42
CA CYS A 61 -0.70 -0.70 -4.01
C CYS A 61 -1.58 -0.89 -5.24
N LYS A 62 -1.27 -1.87 -6.11
CA LYS A 62 -2.09 -2.19 -7.28
C LYS A 62 -3.48 -2.72 -6.91
N ALA A 63 -3.58 -3.41 -5.77
CA ALA A 63 -4.86 -3.87 -5.26
C ALA A 63 -5.63 -2.78 -4.49
N GLN A 64 -4.94 -1.73 -4.01
CA GLN A 64 -5.53 -0.47 -3.50
C GLN A 64 -5.95 0.50 -4.62
N ASP A 65 -5.61 0.22 -5.89
CA ASP A 65 -5.95 1.07 -7.05
C ASP A 65 -7.46 0.97 -7.35
N LEU A 66 -8.21 1.67 -6.49
CA LEU A 66 -9.67 1.68 -6.31
C LEU A 66 -10.40 2.50 -7.39
N ASP A 67 -9.87 2.55 -8.61
CA ASP A 67 -10.52 3.18 -9.76
C ASP A 67 -11.78 2.43 -10.21
N MET A 68 -12.08 1.29 -9.58
CA MET A 68 -13.32 0.55 -9.73
C MET A 68 -14.03 0.51 -8.37
N PHE A 69 -15.13 1.27 -8.26
CA PHE A 69 -15.97 1.44 -7.07
C PHE A 69 -16.50 0.14 -6.43
N ASP A 70 -16.30 -1.02 -7.06
CA ASP A 70 -16.85 -2.33 -6.65
C ASP A 70 -15.80 -3.40 -6.31
N LYS A 71 -14.51 -3.04 -6.14
CA LYS A 71 -13.49 -4.04 -5.79
C LYS A 71 -13.37 -4.27 -4.30
N GLU A 72 -13.24 -5.55 -3.93
CA GLU A 72 -12.94 -5.98 -2.58
C GLU A 72 -11.63 -5.35 -2.12
N PRO A 73 -11.55 -4.84 -0.87
CA PRO A 73 -10.34 -4.22 -0.36
C PRO A 73 -9.14 -5.16 -0.51
N PRO A 74 -7.95 -4.62 -0.81
CA PRO A 74 -6.76 -5.41 -1.03
C PRO A 74 -6.49 -6.37 0.12
N SER A 75 -6.05 -7.58 -0.23
CA SER A 75 -5.75 -8.60 0.76
C SER A 75 -4.70 -8.10 1.73
N ILE A 76 -5.09 -7.94 2.99
CA ILE A 76 -4.25 -7.45 4.08
C ILE A 76 -3.08 -8.42 4.34
N LYS A 77 -3.19 -9.68 3.86
CA LYS A 77 -2.10 -10.65 3.78
C LYS A 77 -0.87 -10.15 3.02
N ILE A 78 -1.03 -9.29 2.01
CA ILE A 78 0.11 -8.71 1.30
C ILE A 78 0.85 -7.73 2.23
N LEU A 79 0.12 -6.92 3.00
CA LEU A 79 0.69 -6.02 4.01
C LEU A 79 1.35 -6.79 5.16
N GLU A 80 0.80 -7.93 5.58
CA GLU A 80 1.46 -8.79 6.55
C GLU A 80 2.76 -9.39 6.03
N ASN A 81 2.75 -9.92 4.81
CA ASN A 81 3.94 -10.47 4.18
C ASN A 81 5.01 -9.40 4.02
N TYR A 82 4.60 -8.15 3.79
CA TYR A 82 5.51 -7.02 3.76
C TYR A 82 6.15 -6.81 5.12
N ARG A 83 5.35 -6.63 6.18
CA ARG A 83 5.84 -6.41 7.55
C ARG A 83 6.71 -7.56 8.06
N LYS A 84 6.36 -8.81 7.74
CA LYS A 84 7.15 -10.01 8.10
C LYS A 84 8.53 -10.02 7.43
N LYS A 85 8.68 -9.35 6.27
CA LYS A 85 9.94 -9.26 5.54
C LYS A 85 10.74 -8.01 5.85
N MET A 86 10.16 -7.04 6.55
CA MET A 86 10.88 -5.82 6.94
C MET A 86 12.03 -6.15 7.89
N GLN A 87 13.14 -5.48 7.64
CA GLN A 87 14.32 -5.43 8.49
C GLN A 87 14.40 -4.05 9.16
N VAL A 88 15.29 -3.94 10.15
CA VAL A 88 15.56 -2.65 10.80
C VAL A 88 16.10 -1.67 9.74
N GLY A 89 15.37 -0.59 9.51
CA GLY A 89 15.70 0.45 8.53
C GLY A 89 14.93 0.35 7.21
N ASP A 90 14.15 -0.71 6.97
CA ASP A 90 13.21 -0.74 5.84
C ASP A 90 12.07 0.28 6.07
N PRO A 91 11.64 1.03 5.04
CA PRO A 91 10.55 1.98 5.17
C PRO A 91 9.19 1.27 5.25
N ASP A 92 8.19 1.95 5.81
CA ASP A 92 6.83 1.43 5.90
C ASP A 92 6.12 1.35 4.53
N MET A 93 5.04 0.57 4.43
CA MET A 93 4.30 0.37 3.18
C MET A 93 3.64 1.68 2.70
N PRO A 94 4.05 2.27 1.55
CA PRO A 94 3.69 3.64 1.17
C PRO A 94 2.24 3.83 0.70
N CYS A 95 1.50 2.76 0.42
CA CYS A 95 0.11 2.82 -0.06
C CYS A 95 -0.93 2.33 0.96
N VAL A 96 -0.55 2.10 2.21
CA VAL A 96 -1.51 1.91 3.32
C VAL A 96 -1.85 3.29 3.87
N LYS A 97 -2.94 3.91 3.43
CA LYS A 97 -3.16 5.33 3.76
C LYS A 97 -4.46 5.66 4.47
N CYS A 98 -4.28 6.18 5.68
CA CYS A 98 -5.14 7.18 6.29
C CYS A 98 -4.62 8.63 6.12
N VAL A 99 -3.31 8.80 5.86
CA VAL A 99 -2.56 9.96 5.34
C VAL A 99 -1.06 9.65 5.60
N MET A 100 -0.17 9.95 4.66
CA MET A 100 1.29 9.74 4.84
C MET A 100 1.95 10.89 5.59
N GLN A 101 3.07 10.60 6.28
CA GLN A 101 3.87 11.64 6.93
C GLN A 101 4.33 12.71 5.92
N SER A 102 4.70 12.33 4.69
CA SER A 102 5.06 13.30 3.66
C SER A 102 3.90 14.24 3.29
N GLU A 103 2.66 13.73 3.25
CA GLU A 103 1.48 14.56 2.99
C GLU A 103 1.22 15.50 4.18
N LEU A 104 1.45 15.05 5.41
CA LEU A 104 1.40 15.91 6.60
C LEU A 104 2.46 17.00 6.57
N ASP A 105 3.70 16.65 6.18
CA ASP A 105 4.82 17.58 6.06
C ASP A 105 4.54 18.63 4.98
N ASP A 106 3.99 18.22 3.84
CA ASP A 106 3.56 19.12 2.76
C ASP A 106 2.46 20.06 3.24
N MET A 107 1.46 19.56 3.98
CA MET A 107 0.37 20.36 4.55
C MET A 107 0.87 21.44 5.51
N VAL A 108 1.96 21.21 6.24
CA VAL A 108 2.50 22.20 7.19
C VAL A 108 3.62 23.06 6.63
N SER A 109 4.08 22.77 5.41
CA SER A 109 5.28 23.39 4.83
C SER A 109 5.18 24.90 4.65
N ASP A 110 3.97 25.43 4.48
CA ASP A 110 3.69 26.86 4.34
C ASP A 110 3.38 27.57 5.67
N GLY A 111 3.23 26.83 6.77
CA GLY A 111 2.87 27.35 8.09
C GLY A 111 1.42 27.84 8.22
N ILE A 112 0.56 27.59 7.24
CA ILE A 112 -0.83 28.06 7.20
C ILE A 112 -1.79 27.02 7.79
N ALA A 113 -1.39 25.75 7.80
CA ALA A 113 -2.17 24.67 8.38
C ALA A 113 -2.71 24.99 9.79
N SER A 114 -3.92 24.50 10.03
CA SER A 114 -4.63 24.59 11.29
C SER A 114 -4.94 23.20 11.80
N CYS A 115 -4.75 23.01 13.09
CA CYS A 115 -5.10 21.77 13.77
C CYS A 115 -6.33 21.95 14.62
N ASN A 116 -7.21 20.95 14.59
CA ASN A 116 -8.43 20.92 15.37
C ASN A 116 -8.53 19.60 16.14
N ARG A 117 -8.27 19.69 17.46
CA ARG A 117 -8.54 18.60 18.41
C ARG A 117 -10.01 18.70 18.82
N LEU A 118 -10.90 18.17 17.98
CA LEU A 118 -12.34 18.25 18.16
C LEU A 118 -12.82 17.58 19.46
N ILE A 119 -12.27 16.39 19.75
CA ILE A 119 -12.51 15.59 20.97
C ILE A 119 -11.27 14.73 21.26
N THR A 120 -11.18 14.11 22.45
CA THR A 120 -10.07 13.23 22.84
C THR A 120 -9.74 12.12 21.82
N ASN A 121 -10.75 11.70 21.05
CA ASN A 121 -10.63 10.61 20.09
C ASN A 121 -10.64 11.07 18.63
N ARG A 122 -10.60 12.37 18.35
CA ARG A 122 -10.61 12.88 16.97
C ARG A 122 -9.70 14.08 16.82
N ILE A 123 -8.84 14.00 15.82
CA ILE A 123 -7.94 15.08 15.44
C ILE A 123 -8.04 15.30 13.93
N SER A 124 -8.00 16.55 13.51
CA SER A 124 -7.86 16.91 12.10
C SER A 124 -6.82 18.00 11.91
N ILE A 125 -6.19 17.98 10.75
CA ILE A 125 -5.36 19.04 10.22
C ILE A 125 -5.97 19.51 8.90
N THR A 126 -6.09 20.82 8.75
CA THR A 126 -6.69 21.48 7.59
C THR A 126 -5.77 22.59 7.12
N ASP A 127 -5.44 22.56 5.85
CA ASP A 127 -4.78 23.64 5.13
C ASP A 127 -5.77 24.16 4.08
N ASN A 128 -6.33 25.34 4.37
CA ASN A 128 -7.39 25.93 3.57
C ASN A 128 -6.89 26.48 2.23
N ASP A 129 -5.60 26.81 2.14
CA ASP A 129 -5.03 27.45 0.95
C ASP A 129 -4.79 26.41 -0.14
N ASN A 130 -4.31 25.22 0.24
CA ASN A 130 -4.11 24.11 -0.69
C ASN A 130 -5.28 23.11 -0.71
N LEU A 131 -6.38 23.41 -0.01
CA LEU A 131 -7.56 22.53 0.14
C LEU A 131 -7.23 21.13 0.68
N ASN A 132 -6.15 21.03 1.45
CA ASN A 132 -5.73 19.78 2.07
C ASN A 132 -6.43 19.56 3.40
N PHE A 133 -6.77 18.30 3.67
CA PHE A 133 -7.43 17.90 4.90
C PHE A 133 -7.06 16.48 5.24
N ALA A 134 -6.80 16.24 6.52
CA ALA A 134 -6.65 14.91 7.10
C ALA A 134 -7.34 14.87 8.46
N GLU A 135 -8.11 13.82 8.72
CA GLU A 135 -8.80 13.58 9.98
C GLU A 135 -8.68 12.12 10.36
N VAL A 136 -8.46 11.87 11.65
CA VAL A 136 -8.51 10.53 12.24
C VAL A 136 -9.49 10.55 13.40
N ASP A 137 -10.38 9.56 13.42
CA ASP A 137 -11.24 9.23 14.54
C ASP A 137 -10.81 7.86 15.08
N LYS A 138 -10.34 7.83 16.32
CA LYS A 138 -9.92 6.62 17.05
C LYS A 138 -10.97 6.13 18.04
N THR A 139 -12.22 6.58 17.93
CA THR A 139 -13.30 6.12 18.80
C THR A 139 -13.49 4.60 18.60
N PRO A 140 -13.43 3.79 19.67
CA PRO A 140 -13.58 2.34 19.56
C PRO A 140 -14.85 1.92 18.83
N GLY A 141 -14.72 1.07 17.82
CA GLY A 141 -15.83 0.60 16.97
C GLY A 141 -16.29 1.61 15.90
N ARG A 142 -15.64 2.77 15.79
CA ARG A 142 -15.90 3.81 14.79
C ARG A 142 -14.63 4.31 14.12
N GLU A 143 -13.54 3.58 14.28
CA GLU A 143 -12.22 3.97 13.82
C GLU A 143 -12.25 4.23 12.32
N ARG A 144 -11.83 5.43 11.92
CA ARG A 144 -11.78 5.84 10.53
C ARG A 144 -10.76 6.93 10.33
N CYS A 145 -10.40 7.12 9.08
CA CYS A 145 -9.66 8.27 8.65
C CYS A 145 -10.29 8.86 7.40
N ARG A 146 -10.12 10.16 7.25
CA ARG A 146 -10.66 10.93 6.15
C ARG A 146 -9.59 11.87 5.65
N PHE A 147 -9.46 12.00 4.34
CA PHE A 147 -8.50 12.92 3.75
C PHE A 147 -8.99 13.42 2.40
N VAL A 148 -8.51 14.58 1.98
CA VAL A 148 -8.73 15.07 0.62
C VAL A 148 -7.66 14.47 -0.29
N ASP A 149 -8.11 13.75 -1.31
CA ASP A 149 -7.27 13.19 -2.37
C ASP A 149 -7.07 14.25 -3.46
N VAL A 150 -6.01 15.04 -3.32
CA VAL A 150 -5.64 16.10 -4.25
C VAL A 150 -5.21 15.60 -5.63
N ASN A 151 -4.99 14.29 -5.78
CA ASN A 151 -4.61 13.68 -7.06
C ASN A 151 -5.84 13.36 -7.93
N THR A 152 -7.06 13.54 -7.41
CA THR A 152 -8.31 13.36 -8.18
C THR A 152 -8.83 14.71 -8.69
N THR A 153 -9.42 14.72 -9.89
CA THR A 153 -10.13 15.90 -10.43
C THR A 153 -11.58 15.53 -10.77
N PRO A 154 -12.59 16.08 -10.07
CA PRO A 154 -12.46 17.01 -8.95
C PRO A 154 -11.80 16.35 -7.72
N MET A 155 -11.19 17.16 -6.84
CA MET A 155 -10.66 16.67 -5.57
C MET A 155 -11.76 15.95 -4.79
N THR A 156 -11.44 14.79 -4.22
CA THR A 156 -12.42 13.96 -3.51
C THR A 156 -12.03 13.75 -2.05
N VAL A 157 -13.01 13.80 -1.15
CA VAL A 157 -12.80 13.39 0.24
C VAL A 157 -12.91 11.88 0.31
N ARG A 158 -11.79 11.20 0.57
CA ARG A 158 -11.75 9.77 0.84
C ARG A 158 -12.08 9.54 2.32
N SER A 159 -12.80 8.46 2.62
CA SER A 159 -13.11 8.03 3.99
C SER A 159 -12.87 6.54 4.10
N HIS A 160 -11.91 6.14 4.93
CA HIS A 160 -11.56 4.74 5.11
C HIS A 160 -11.90 4.31 6.53
N VAL A 161 -12.65 3.21 6.66
CA VAL A 161 -12.89 2.57 7.96
C VAL A 161 -11.63 1.79 8.34
N ILE A 162 -11.13 2.02 9.55
CA ILE A 162 -10.00 1.30 10.10
C ILE A 162 -10.59 0.04 10.77
N ALA A 163 -10.81 -1.02 10.00
CA ALA A 163 -11.49 -2.22 10.50
C ALA A 163 -10.55 -3.19 11.23
N ASN A 164 -11.04 -3.89 12.27
CA ASN A 164 -10.29 -5.00 12.84
C ASN A 164 -10.07 -6.05 11.75
N ASP A 165 -8.83 -6.48 11.62
CA ASP A 165 -8.49 -7.60 10.75
C ASP A 165 -8.25 -8.82 11.62
N LYS A 166 -8.85 -9.94 11.23
CA LYS A 166 -8.79 -11.21 11.97
C LYS A 166 -7.41 -11.85 11.91
N ASP A 167 -6.61 -11.49 10.90
CA ASP A 167 -5.27 -12.05 10.69
C ASP A 167 -4.15 -11.15 11.26
N LEU A 168 -4.45 -9.90 11.65
CA LEU A 168 -3.49 -8.97 12.24
C LEU A 168 -3.45 -9.06 13.78
N THR A 169 -2.24 -8.99 14.34
CA THR A 169 -2.03 -8.82 15.79
C THR A 169 -2.35 -7.39 16.26
N VAL A 170 -2.40 -6.43 15.34
CA VAL A 170 -2.66 -5.01 15.64
C VAL A 170 -4.13 -4.70 15.38
N THR A 171 -4.83 -4.32 16.44
CA THR A 171 -6.25 -3.97 16.42
C THR A 171 -6.52 -2.69 15.63
N ALA A 172 -7.76 -2.51 15.21
CA ALA A 172 -8.25 -1.26 14.62
C ALA A 172 -7.90 -0.04 15.47
N SER A 173 -8.12 -0.15 16.78
CA SER A 173 -7.89 0.93 17.74
C SER A 173 -6.41 1.29 17.84
N GLU A 174 -5.50 0.31 17.84
CA GLU A 174 -4.06 0.57 17.83
C GLU A 174 -3.61 1.25 16.54
N ARG A 175 -4.13 0.84 15.36
CA ARG A 175 -3.81 1.52 14.10
C ARG A 175 -4.38 2.94 14.05
N ALA A 176 -5.60 3.13 14.52
CA ALA A 176 -6.20 4.46 14.61
C ALA A 176 -5.42 5.36 15.58
N GLN A 177 -4.90 4.79 16.67
CA GLN A 177 -4.01 5.48 17.58
C GLN A 177 -2.70 5.90 16.89
N MET A 178 -2.08 5.03 16.08
CA MET A 178 -0.88 5.40 15.30
C MET A 178 -1.13 6.59 14.36
N TYR A 179 -2.23 6.59 13.61
CA TYR A 179 -2.55 7.73 12.74
C TYR A 179 -2.90 9.00 13.52
N PHE A 180 -3.58 8.83 14.66
CA PHE A 180 -3.88 9.94 15.57
C PHE A 180 -2.59 10.58 16.07
N ASP A 181 -1.62 9.78 16.52
CA ASP A 181 -0.34 10.25 17.05
C ASP A 181 0.50 10.94 15.97
N ALA A 182 0.45 10.47 14.72
CA ALA A 182 1.14 11.12 13.60
C ALA A 182 0.56 12.53 13.30
N ILE A 183 -0.77 12.65 13.24
CA ILE A 183 -1.43 13.96 13.07
C ILE A 183 -1.16 14.83 14.31
N ASP A 184 -1.22 14.29 15.51
CA ASP A 184 -0.99 15.04 16.75
C ASP A 184 0.44 15.57 16.86
N ALA A 185 1.44 14.76 16.51
CA ALA A 185 2.84 15.18 16.45
C ALA A 185 3.05 16.31 15.43
N THR A 186 2.40 16.21 14.27
CA THR A 186 2.42 17.27 13.25
C THR A 186 1.72 18.54 13.77
N CYS A 187 0.61 18.40 14.49
CA CYS A 187 -0.07 19.55 15.10
C CYS A 187 0.78 20.24 16.18
N LEU A 188 1.53 19.47 16.97
CA LEU A 188 2.47 20.01 17.95
C LEU A 188 3.64 20.76 17.27
N SER A 189 4.09 20.32 16.09
CA SER A 189 5.20 20.96 15.39
C SER A 189 4.85 22.35 14.85
N ILE A 190 3.59 22.59 14.48
CA ILE A 190 3.10 23.92 14.07
C ILE A 190 2.72 24.83 15.24
N GLY A 191 2.87 24.36 16.49
CA GLY A 191 2.63 25.14 17.71
C GLY A 191 1.16 25.49 17.97
N LYS A 192 0.23 24.65 17.51
CA LYS A 192 -1.23 24.85 17.65
C LYS A 192 -1.93 23.75 18.45
#